data_AF-A0A950M042-F1
#
_entry.id   AF-A0A950M042-F1
#
_cell.length_a   1.000
_cell.length_b   1.000
_cell.length_c   1.000
_cell.angle_alpha   90.00
_cell.angle_beta   90.00
_cell.angle_gamma   90.00
#
_symmetry.space_group_name_H-M   'P 1'
#
loop_
_entity.id
_entity.type
_entity.pdbx_description
1 polymer ?
#
loop_
_entity_poly.entity_id
_entity_poly.type
_entity_poly.pdbx_seq_one_letter_code
_entity_poly.pdbx_strand_id
1 'polypeptide(L)'
;MVQVHTCVSVRCDQCGDTLGVPGFEAHYPSEDVALDAAAAEGWLVGPGGRLWCSACGPVLTCEAEGHEFTQWHPVLIDERQEPLTHPDPAAVTAAGQPVSREYRYCWRCCLHESRPASWLISAGSGWGKSVALPFALLAGTGAGVGAGEVA
;
A
#
# COMPACT_ATOMS: atom_id res chain seq x y z
N MET A 1 2.38 -26.25 -33.43
CA MET A 1 3.28 -26.61 -32.32
C MET A 1 3.49 -25.36 -31.50
N VAL A 2 3.12 -25.35 -30.21
CA VAL A 2 3.21 -24.16 -29.34
C VAL A 2 4.51 -24.24 -28.55
N GLN A 3 5.34 -23.20 -28.61
CA GLN A 3 6.51 -23.07 -27.73
C GLN A 3 6.08 -22.38 -26.43
N VAL A 4 6.47 -22.96 -25.30
CA VAL A 4 6.23 -22.42 -23.97
C VAL A 4 7.58 -21.98 -23.41
N HIS A 5 7.64 -20.73 -22.94
CA HIS A 5 8.81 -20.18 -22.27
C HIS A 5 8.45 -19.83 -20.82
N THR A 6 9.33 -20.16 -19.89
CA THR A 6 9.25 -19.68 -18.51
C THR A 6 9.84 -18.28 -18.46
N CYS A 7 9.14 -17.37 -17.80
CA CYS A 7 9.59 -16.00 -17.58
C CYS A 7 9.25 -15.57 -16.16
N VAL A 8 9.90 -14.50 -15.72
CA VAL A 8 9.63 -13.84 -14.44
C VAL A 8 9.13 -12.43 -14.69
N SER A 9 8.32 -11.92 -13.78
CA SER A 9 7.88 -10.52 -13.77
C SER A 9 8.10 -9.93 -12.38
N VAL A 10 8.14 -8.61 -12.32
CA VAL A 10 8.47 -7.88 -11.09
C VAL A 10 7.26 -7.11 -10.62
N ARG A 11 6.94 -7.24 -9.33
CA ARG A 11 5.78 -6.61 -8.70
C ARG A 11 6.17 -5.94 -7.39
N CYS A 12 5.59 -4.78 -7.13
CA CYS A 12 5.79 -4.06 -5.89
C CYS A 12 5.05 -4.77 -4.74
N ASP A 13 5.75 -5.09 -3.66
CA ASP A 13 5.17 -5.73 -2.47
C ASP A 13 4.08 -4.89 -1.78
N GLN A 14 4.07 -3.57 -1.99
CA GLN A 14 3.08 -2.68 -1.36
C GLN A 14 1.84 -2.46 -2.23
N CYS A 15 2.03 -1.94 -3.44
CA CYS A 15 0.91 -1.53 -4.29
C CYS A 15 0.54 -2.56 -5.36
N GLY A 16 1.34 -3.62 -5.53
CA GLY A 16 1.13 -4.63 -6.56
C GLY A 16 1.46 -4.17 -7.99
N ASP A 17 1.93 -2.94 -8.16
CA ASP A 17 2.29 -2.38 -9.46
C ASP A 17 3.41 -3.21 -10.11
N THR A 18 3.36 -3.32 -11.43
CA THR A 18 4.27 -4.17 -12.21
C THR A 18 5.36 -3.34 -12.85
N LEU A 19 6.59 -3.86 -12.88
CA LEU A 19 7.65 -3.28 -13.70
C LEU A 19 7.27 -3.39 -15.19
N GLY A 20 7.31 -2.28 -15.91
CA GLY A 20 6.86 -2.17 -17.29
C GLY A 20 6.20 -0.83 -17.56
N VAL A 21 5.40 -0.77 -18.62
CA VAL A 21 4.60 0.42 -18.92
C VAL A 21 3.16 0.22 -18.40
N PRO A 22 2.42 1.29 -18.08
CA PRO A 22 1.04 1.16 -17.60
C PRO A 22 0.20 0.26 -18.51
N GLY A 23 -0.37 -0.80 -17.93
CA GLY A 23 -1.18 -1.80 -18.65
C GLY A 23 -0.40 -2.95 -19.30
N PHE A 24 0.93 -2.98 -19.20
CA PHE A 24 1.77 -4.05 -19.75
C PHE A 24 2.87 -4.47 -18.77
N GLU A 25 2.70 -5.68 -18.21
CA GLU A 25 3.70 -6.33 -17.34
C GLU A 25 4.90 -6.79 -18.18
N ALA A 26 6.10 -6.35 -17.80
CA ALA A 26 7.32 -6.80 -18.46
C ALA A 26 7.72 -8.20 -17.97
N HIS A 27 8.14 -9.04 -18.92
CA HIS A 27 8.57 -10.41 -18.68
C HIS A 27 10.05 -10.56 -19.01
N TYR A 28 10.80 -11.18 -18.10
CA TYR A 28 12.24 -11.35 -18.19
C TYR A 28 12.62 -12.84 -18.19
N PRO A 29 13.76 -13.21 -18.79
CA PRO A 29 14.19 -14.60 -18.88
C PRO A 29 14.73 -15.17 -17.57
N SER A 30 15.17 -14.33 -16.62
CA SER A 30 15.68 -14.74 -15.31
C SER A 30 15.44 -13.66 -14.25
N GLU A 31 15.53 -14.05 -12.98
CA GLU A 31 15.37 -13.17 -11.83
C GLU A 31 16.42 -12.05 -11.81
N ASP A 32 17.69 -12.37 -12.05
CA ASP A 32 18.79 -11.37 -12.06
C ASP A 32 18.52 -10.26 -13.08
N VAL A 33 18.10 -10.61 -14.31
CA VAL A 33 17.77 -9.63 -15.36
C VAL A 33 16.57 -8.78 -14.95
N ALA A 34 15.59 -9.37 -14.26
CA ALA A 34 14.42 -8.66 -13.78
C ALA A 34 14.76 -7.67 -12.66
N LEU A 35 15.64 -8.06 -11.74
CA LEU A 35 16.13 -7.21 -10.66
C LEU A 35 17.04 -6.09 -11.18
N ASP A 36 17.90 -6.36 -12.14
CA ASP A 36 18.73 -5.33 -12.80
C ASP A 36 17.83 -4.29 -13.50
N ALA A 37 16.78 -4.73 -14.19
CA ALA A 37 15.81 -3.84 -14.81
C ALA A 37 15.03 -3.03 -13.76
N ALA A 38 14.62 -3.65 -12.65
CA ALA A 38 13.94 -2.95 -11.57
C ALA A 38 14.83 -1.86 -10.95
N ALA A 39 16.10 -2.18 -10.70
CA ALA A 39 17.08 -1.24 -10.18
C ALA A 39 17.32 -0.07 -11.14
N ALA A 40 17.37 -0.33 -12.46
CA ALA A 40 17.50 0.70 -13.48
C ALA A 40 16.29 1.66 -13.50
N GLU A 41 15.10 1.16 -13.18
CA GLU A 41 13.86 1.95 -13.04
C GLU A 41 13.69 2.57 -11.63
N GLY A 42 14.72 2.51 -10.80
CA GLY A 42 14.75 3.14 -9.47
C GLY A 42 13.90 2.43 -8.41
N TRP A 43 13.62 1.14 -8.60
CA TRP A 43 12.98 0.32 -7.57
C TRP A 43 13.97 0.07 -6.43
N LEU A 44 13.43 -0.11 -5.22
CA LEU A 44 14.19 -0.26 -4.00
C LEU A 44 13.97 -1.65 -3.39
N VAL A 45 15.05 -2.24 -2.86
CA VAL A 45 14.97 -3.45 -2.05
C VAL A 45 14.79 -3.04 -0.59
N GLY A 46 13.65 -3.40 -0.03
CA GLY A 46 13.31 -3.19 1.37
C GLY A 46 13.77 -4.32 2.29
N PRO A 47 13.53 -4.19 3.61
CA PRO A 47 13.84 -5.21 4.59
C PRO A 47 13.20 -6.57 4.25
N GLY A 48 13.98 -7.65 4.45
CA GLY A 48 13.53 -9.00 4.15
C GLY A 48 13.49 -9.35 2.65
N GLY A 49 14.17 -8.58 1.80
CA GLY A 49 14.25 -8.84 0.35
C GLY A 49 12.99 -8.45 -0.41
N ARG A 50 12.09 -7.67 0.19
CA ARG A 50 10.88 -7.15 -0.47
C ARG A 50 11.25 -6.13 -1.52
N LEU A 51 10.53 -6.07 -2.62
CA LEU A 51 10.80 -5.14 -3.68
C LEU A 51 9.72 -4.05 -3.73
N TRP A 52 10.14 -2.80 -3.78
CA TRP A 52 9.26 -1.64 -3.76
C TRP A 52 9.47 -0.80 -5.01
N CYS A 53 8.39 -0.39 -5.67
CA CYS A 53 8.48 0.49 -6.82
C CYS A 53 9.04 1.87 -6.44
N SER A 54 9.50 2.61 -7.45
CA SER A 54 10.07 3.95 -7.28
C SER A 54 9.12 4.96 -6.62
N ALA A 55 7.80 4.71 -6.62
CA ALA A 55 6.83 5.50 -5.88
C ALA A 55 6.72 5.09 -4.40
N CYS A 56 6.58 3.80 -4.11
CA CYS A 56 6.35 3.31 -2.74
C CYS A 56 7.64 3.26 -1.91
N GLY A 57 8.76 2.86 -2.52
CA GLY A 57 10.02 2.63 -1.80
C GLY A 57 10.52 3.85 -1.01
N PRO A 58 10.55 5.06 -1.60
CA PRO A 58 10.93 6.27 -0.86
C PRO A 58 10.00 6.57 0.32
N VAL A 59 8.68 6.38 0.15
CA VAL A 59 7.69 6.62 1.21
C VAL A 59 7.93 5.69 2.40
N LEU A 60 8.08 4.39 2.14
CA LEU A 60 8.32 3.38 3.20
C LEU A 60 9.66 3.60 3.90
N THR A 61 10.68 4.01 3.15
CA THR A 61 11.99 4.35 3.72
C THR A 61 11.85 5.55 4.66
N CYS A 62 11.13 6.58 4.22
CA CYS A 62 10.85 7.78 5.01
C CYS A 62 10.05 7.47 6.28
N GLU A 63 9.07 6.56 6.23
CA GLU A 63 8.35 6.09 7.42
C GLU A 63 9.28 5.30 8.37
N ALA A 64 10.14 4.44 7.83
CA ALA A 64 11.10 3.67 8.63
C ALA A 64 12.15 4.56 9.32
N GLU A 65 12.49 5.71 8.75
CA GLU A 65 13.32 6.75 9.37
C GLU A 65 12.59 7.53 10.49
N GLY A 66 11.28 7.26 10.68
CA GLY A 66 10.47 7.89 11.73
C GLY A 66 9.94 9.27 11.35
N HIS A 67 9.91 9.61 10.05
CA HIS A 67 9.29 10.85 9.62
C HIS A 67 7.77 10.76 9.62
N GLU A 68 7.12 11.82 10.08
CA GLU A 68 5.67 11.91 10.09
C GLU A 68 5.14 12.32 8.71
N PHE A 69 4.12 11.59 8.28
CA PHE A 69 3.27 11.99 7.16
C PHE A 69 2.04 12.71 7.66
N THR A 70 1.50 13.62 6.85
CA THR A 70 0.19 14.21 7.15
C THR A 70 -0.89 13.13 7.21
N GLN A 71 -2.02 13.49 7.81
CA GLN A 71 -3.24 12.72 7.60
C GLN A 71 -3.57 12.60 6.10
N TRP A 72 -4.35 11.59 5.74
CA TRP A 72 -4.83 11.42 4.38
C TRP A 72 -5.79 12.55 4.00
N HIS A 73 -5.54 13.17 2.85
CA HIS A 73 -6.32 14.25 2.28
C HIS A 73 -7.02 13.75 1.01
N PRO A 74 -8.34 13.93 0.85
CA PRO A 74 -9.04 13.53 -0.36
C PRO A 74 -8.72 14.48 -1.53
N VAL A 75 -8.57 13.94 -2.74
CA VAL A 75 -8.61 14.68 -4.01
C VAL A 75 -9.93 14.36 -4.69
N LEU A 76 -10.72 15.40 -4.95
CA LEU A 76 -11.81 15.33 -5.92
C LEU A 76 -11.19 15.64 -7.29
N ILE A 77 -10.99 14.58 -8.09
CA ILE A 77 -10.64 14.71 -9.51
C ILE A 77 -11.93 14.63 -10.31
N ASP A 78 -12.11 15.55 -11.26
CA ASP A 78 -13.19 15.43 -12.25
C ASP A 78 -12.85 14.34 -13.29
N GLU A 79 -13.78 14.06 -14.22
CA GLU A 79 -13.55 13.08 -15.31
C GLU A 79 -12.40 13.47 -16.26
N ARG A 80 -11.87 14.70 -16.17
CA ARG A 80 -10.73 15.21 -16.95
C ARG A 80 -9.41 15.14 -16.18
N GLN A 81 -9.40 14.56 -14.99
CA GLN A 81 -8.25 14.48 -14.07
C GLN A 81 -7.76 15.86 -13.56
N GLU A 82 -8.59 16.89 -13.60
CA GLU A 82 -8.22 18.20 -13.05
C GLU A 82 -8.58 18.29 -11.55
N PRO A 83 -7.71 18.90 -10.72
CA PRO A 83 -8.06 19.16 -9.33
C PRO A 83 -9.29 20.07 -9.25
N LEU A 84 -10.40 19.58 -8.70
CA LEU A 84 -11.57 20.41 -8.45
C LEU A 84 -11.22 21.37 -7.30
N THR A 85 -10.78 22.58 -7.65
CA THR A 85 -10.45 23.66 -6.71
C THR A 85 -11.65 24.07 -5.84
N HIS A 86 -12.85 23.66 -6.23
CA HIS A 86 -14.06 23.73 -5.44
C HIS A 86 -14.81 22.40 -5.52
N PRO A 87 -15.25 21.81 -4.40
CA PRO A 87 -16.14 20.67 -4.43
C PRO A 87 -17.48 21.14 -5.00
N ASP A 88 -17.67 20.98 -6.31
CA ASP A 88 -19.01 20.95 -6.88
C ASP A 88 -19.62 19.60 -6.46
N PRO A 89 -20.69 19.58 -5.63
CA PRO A 89 -21.35 18.34 -5.25
C PRO A 89 -21.92 17.55 -6.44
N ALA A 90 -21.88 18.09 -7.66
CA ALA A 90 -22.30 17.44 -8.89
C ALA A 90 -21.16 16.79 -9.71
N ALA A 91 -19.89 16.84 -9.26
CA ALA A 91 -18.78 16.19 -9.95
C ALA A 91 -18.78 14.67 -9.73
N VAL A 92 -19.64 14.01 -10.50
CA VAL A 92 -19.95 12.59 -10.40
C VAL A 92 -19.63 11.97 -11.75
N THR A 93 -18.91 10.84 -11.79
CA THR A 93 -18.66 10.13 -13.05
C THR A 93 -19.99 9.73 -13.72
N ALA A 94 -19.97 9.38 -15.00
CA ALA A 94 -21.12 8.80 -15.71
C ALA A 94 -21.79 7.60 -15.00
N ALA A 95 -21.12 6.99 -14.01
CA ALA A 95 -21.61 5.90 -13.16
C ALA A 95 -22.09 6.34 -11.76
N GLY A 96 -22.11 7.63 -11.43
CA GLY A 96 -22.61 8.08 -10.12
C GLY A 96 -21.55 8.16 -9.01
N GLN A 97 -20.25 7.94 -9.29
CA GLN A 97 -19.23 7.86 -8.24
C GLN A 97 -17.96 8.67 -8.55
N PRO A 98 -17.51 9.59 -7.66
CA PRO A 98 -16.19 10.20 -7.78
C PRO A 98 -15.11 9.12 -7.72
N VAL A 99 -14.13 9.16 -8.63
CA VAL A 99 -12.90 8.37 -8.48
C VAL A 99 -12.03 9.08 -7.47
N SER A 100 -12.39 9.01 -6.20
CA SER A 100 -11.64 9.70 -5.16
C SER A 100 -10.32 8.98 -4.91
N ARG A 101 -9.21 9.74 -5.04
CA ARG A 101 -7.90 9.36 -4.52
C ARG A 101 -7.69 10.10 -3.21
N GLU A 102 -7.02 9.46 -2.27
CA GLU A 102 -6.48 10.13 -1.08
C GLU A 102 -4.97 10.27 -1.25
N TYR A 103 -4.39 11.34 -0.71
CA TYR A 103 -2.95 11.54 -0.67
C TYR A 103 -2.49 11.93 0.73
N ARG A 104 -1.24 11.62 1.04
CA ARG A 104 -0.53 12.16 2.20
C ARG A 104 0.88 12.52 1.77
N TYR A 105 1.56 13.34 2.56
CA TYR A 105 2.91 13.75 2.25
C TYR A 105 3.75 13.93 3.51
N CYS A 106 5.05 13.73 3.37
CA CYS A 106 6.02 14.06 4.39
C CYS A 106 6.59 15.45 4.09
N TRP A 107 6.40 16.40 5.00
CA TRP A 107 6.94 17.76 4.87
C TRP A 107 8.47 17.82 4.84
N ARG A 108 9.14 16.86 5.51
CA ARG A 108 10.61 16.85 5.64
C ARG A 108 11.30 16.38 4.36
N CYS A 109 10.76 15.35 3.71
CA CYS A 109 11.34 14.75 2.51
C CYS A 109 10.64 15.17 1.22
N CYS A 110 9.55 15.94 1.30
CA CYS A 110 8.69 16.31 0.16
C CYS A 110 8.18 15.09 -0.63
N LEU A 111 8.06 13.93 0.03
CA LEU A 111 7.55 12.70 -0.56
C LEU A 111 6.03 12.68 -0.46
N HIS A 112 5.38 12.25 -1.54
CA HIS A 112 3.93 12.10 -1.60
C HIS A 112 3.57 10.63 -1.81
N GLU A 113 2.46 10.22 -1.21
CA GLU A 113 1.85 8.92 -1.45
C GLU A 113 0.39 9.14 -1.83
N SER A 114 -0.11 8.37 -2.80
CA SER A 114 -1.52 8.39 -3.17
C SER A 114 -2.11 6.98 -3.13
N ARG A 115 -3.38 6.88 -2.75
CA ARG A 115 -4.14 5.62 -2.73
C ARG A 115 -5.57 5.84 -3.20
N PRO A 116 -6.29 4.78 -3.64
CA PRO A 116 -7.74 4.84 -3.79
C PRO A 116 -8.39 5.22 -2.46
N ALA A 117 -9.39 6.10 -2.48
CA ALA A 117 -10.00 6.56 -1.24
C ALA A 117 -10.71 5.42 -0.50
N SER A 118 -10.47 5.35 0.80
CA SER A 118 -10.90 4.24 1.64
C SER A 118 -12.43 4.11 1.77
N TRP A 119 -13.16 5.21 1.57
CA TRP A 119 -14.63 5.22 1.64
C TRP A 119 -15.34 4.64 0.42
N LEU A 120 -14.61 4.38 -0.68
CA LEU A 120 -15.15 3.64 -1.84
C LEU A 120 -15.25 2.13 -1.58
N ILE A 121 -14.47 1.59 -0.65
CA ILE A 121 -14.47 0.15 -0.33
C ILE A 121 -15.72 -0.23 0.46
N SER A 122 -16.35 0.73 1.16
CA SER A 122 -17.56 0.49 1.96
C SER A 122 -18.84 0.26 1.15
N ALA A 123 -18.84 0.48 -0.17
CA ALA A 123 -20.01 0.27 -1.02
C ALA A 123 -20.14 -1.17 -1.58
N GLY A 124 -19.15 -2.05 -1.32
CA GLY A 124 -19.03 -3.32 -2.05
C GLY A 124 -18.74 -4.59 -1.24
N SER A 125 -18.88 -4.58 0.09
CA SER A 125 -18.62 -5.81 0.88
C SER A 125 -19.51 -5.90 2.13
N GLY A 126 -20.81 -6.04 1.89
CA GLY A 126 -21.58 -6.95 2.73
C GLY A 126 -21.08 -8.37 2.45
N TRP A 127 -20.89 -9.18 3.51
CA TRP A 127 -20.19 -10.48 3.58
C TRP A 127 -18.76 -10.26 4.05
N GLY A 128 -18.37 -10.56 5.28
CA GLY A 128 -18.98 -11.37 6.31
C GLY A 128 -17.88 -11.77 7.27
N LYS A 129 -17.92 -11.16 8.46
CA LYS A 129 -17.47 -11.69 9.75
C LYS A 129 -15.97 -11.72 10.06
N SER A 130 -15.68 -10.94 11.10
CA SER A 130 -14.78 -11.26 12.21
C SER A 130 -13.31 -10.88 12.05
N VAL A 131 -13.09 -9.59 12.30
CA VAL A 131 -11.97 -9.11 13.11
C VAL A 131 -11.86 -9.98 14.37
N ALA A 132 -10.72 -10.65 14.52
CA ALA A 132 -10.27 -11.16 15.80
C ALA A 132 -8.77 -10.92 15.93
N LEU A 133 -8.40 -9.68 16.21
CA LEU A 133 -7.32 -9.37 17.13
C LEU A 133 -7.83 -8.28 18.07
N PRO A 134 -7.51 -8.39 19.36
CA PRO A 134 -6.50 -7.44 19.81
C PRO A 134 -5.37 -8.13 20.57
N PHE A 135 -4.16 -7.70 20.24
CA PHE A 135 -3.00 -7.80 21.09
C PHE A 135 -2.96 -6.52 21.95
N ALA A 136 -3.11 -6.65 23.27
CA ALA A 136 -2.70 -5.66 24.27
C ALA A 136 -2.63 -6.43 25.62
N LEU A 137 -1.47 -6.90 26.07
CA LEU A 137 -0.45 -6.21 26.88
C LEU A 137 -0.98 -5.48 28.14
N LEU A 138 -0.39 -5.93 29.27
CA LEU A 138 -0.08 -5.23 30.53
C LEU A 138 -1.01 -5.39 31.76
N ALA A 139 -0.44 -6.18 32.69
CA ALA A 139 -0.13 -5.83 34.09
C ALA A 139 -1.26 -5.69 35.12
N GLY A 140 -1.06 -6.35 36.28
CA GLY A 140 -1.67 -5.93 37.53
C GLY A 140 -1.88 -7.01 38.59
N THR A 141 -0.86 -7.19 39.45
CA THR A 141 -0.96 -7.31 40.92
C THR A 141 -1.94 -8.30 41.60
N GLY A 142 -1.39 -9.13 42.50
CA GLY A 142 -1.98 -9.26 43.85
C GLY A 142 -2.23 -10.67 44.39
N ALA A 143 -1.42 -11.03 45.39
CA ALA A 143 -1.79 -11.75 46.62
C ALA A 143 -2.30 -13.21 46.54
N GLY A 144 -1.43 -14.14 46.96
CA GLY A 144 -1.58 -14.79 48.27
C GLY A 144 -2.27 -16.16 48.35
N VAL A 145 -1.64 -17.02 49.17
CA VAL A 145 -2.16 -18.22 49.87
C VAL A 145 -2.40 -19.44 48.97
N GLY A 146 -1.89 -20.65 49.20
CA GLY A 146 -1.11 -21.25 50.28
C GLY A 146 -1.29 -22.78 50.21
N ALA A 147 -0.32 -23.50 50.80
CA ALA A 147 -0.39 -24.85 51.38
C ALA A 147 -0.40 -26.12 50.49
N GLY A 148 0.41 -27.10 50.96
CA GLY A 148 0.32 -28.55 50.69
C GLY A 148 1.41 -29.06 49.73
N GLU A 149 2.63 -29.43 50.15
CA GLU A 149 3.01 -30.59 50.98
C GLU A 149 2.43 -31.91 50.44
N VAL A 150 3.28 -32.77 49.88
CA VAL A 150 3.65 -34.08 50.44
C VAL A 150 4.83 -34.70 49.65
N ALA A 151 5.82 -35.12 50.44
CA ALA A 151 6.89 -36.12 50.27
C ALA A 151 7.34 -36.58 48.87
#